data_AF-A0A2N5IZ69-F1
#
_entry.id   AF-A0A2N5IZ69-F1
#
_cell.length_a   1.000
_cell.length_b   1.000
_cell.length_c   1.000
_cell.angle_alpha   90.00
_cell.angle_beta   90.00
_cell.angle_gamma   90.00
#
_symmetry.space_group_name_H-M   'P 1'
#
loop_
_entity.id
_entity.type
_entity.pdbx_description
1 polymer ?
#
loop_
_entity_poly.entity_id
_entity_poly.type
_entity_poly.pdbx_seq_one_letter_code
_entity_poly.pdbx_strand_id
1 'polypeptide(L)'
;MDGRRHDDTIARNARRRGRWKSRRRRAAAERERRRMERLRQESLRIVASLAVAVIMFLPAVLAARHGQAPPQPSQRRAVAGSGSVAWCVDGMGRATTFASTASVMDTRPRPLAWTAETGAAGGCGRTLSWPLRHVDRRQAFDGPAQPWLAGHRGVDLAAGEHDELLAPADGVVTFTGTVAGKQVVSIRHRDLTLTFEPAVTALDTGAQVVRDEPFGEVGAHSDHCDGACLHWGVRRGDDYLDPEALAEPRRIALKPVVREGSGEARTR
;
A
#
# COMPACT_ATOMS: atom_id res chain seq x y z
N MET A 1 48.72 19.30 -11.48
CA MET A 1 48.59 19.01 -10.04
C MET A 1 47.15 19.11 -9.50
N ASP A 2 46.13 19.25 -10.36
CA ASP A 2 44.79 19.70 -9.93
C ASP A 2 43.88 18.59 -9.37
N GLY A 3 43.82 17.42 -10.04
CA GLY A 3 42.86 16.35 -9.72
C GLY A 3 42.81 15.89 -8.26
N ARG A 4 43.96 15.77 -7.58
CA ARG A 4 44.02 15.37 -6.15
C ARG A 4 43.22 16.29 -5.23
N ARG A 5 43.12 17.60 -5.54
CA ARG A 5 42.37 18.58 -4.75
C ARG A 5 40.85 18.45 -4.94
N HIS A 6 40.42 17.91 -6.09
CA HIS A 6 39.02 17.62 -6.41
C HIS A 6 38.53 16.36 -5.68
N ASP A 7 39.27 15.26 -5.77
CA ASP A 7 38.92 13.96 -5.13
C ASP A 7 38.77 14.09 -3.62
N ASP A 8 39.71 14.79 -2.97
CA ASP A 8 39.68 15.12 -1.56
C ASP A 8 38.40 15.86 -1.15
N THR A 9 37.88 16.72 -2.02
CA THR A 9 36.68 17.51 -1.79
C THR A 9 35.41 16.66 -1.90
N ILE A 10 35.34 15.76 -2.89
CA ILE A 10 34.28 14.75 -3.00
C ILE A 10 34.26 13.86 -1.75
N ALA A 11 35.43 13.34 -1.34
CA ALA A 11 35.55 12.48 -0.16
C ALA A 11 35.18 13.20 1.15
N ARG A 12 35.55 14.47 1.32
CA ARG A 12 35.12 15.32 2.45
C ARG A 12 33.59 15.51 2.44
N ASN A 13 32.98 15.76 1.29
CA ASN A 13 31.54 15.96 1.16
C ASN A 13 30.74 14.68 1.45
N ALA A 14 31.19 13.51 0.96
CA ALA A 14 30.59 12.23 1.29
C ALA A 14 30.63 11.94 2.82
N ARG A 15 31.78 12.16 3.46
CA ARG A 15 31.92 12.02 4.93
C ARG A 15 31.03 13.00 5.71
N ARG A 16 30.87 14.24 5.23
CA ARG A 16 29.94 15.23 5.82
C ARG A 16 28.47 14.77 5.69
N ARG A 17 28.05 14.32 4.50
CA ARG A 17 26.69 13.79 4.27
C ARG A 17 26.38 12.57 5.14
N GLY A 18 27.32 11.62 5.26
CA GLY A 18 27.18 10.46 6.16
C GLY A 18 27.01 10.85 7.63
N ARG A 19 27.85 11.78 8.12
CA ARG A 19 27.78 12.30 9.50
C ARG A 19 26.49 13.09 9.76
N TRP A 20 25.96 13.78 8.76
CA TRP A 20 24.66 14.47 8.85
C TRP A 20 23.49 13.48 8.93
N LYS A 21 23.47 12.45 8.07
CA LYS A 21 22.46 11.38 8.12
C LYS A 21 22.47 10.67 9.49
N SER A 22 23.64 10.33 10.03
CA SER A 22 23.73 9.67 11.35
C SER A 22 23.30 10.58 12.51
N ARG A 23 23.63 11.88 12.47
CA ARG A 23 23.13 12.86 13.45
C ARG A 23 21.62 13.03 13.41
N ARG A 24 20.99 13.11 12.21
CA ARG A 24 19.51 13.17 12.11
C ARG A 24 18.84 11.91 12.64
N ARG A 25 19.38 10.71 12.34
CA ARG A 25 18.88 9.44 12.91
C ARG A 25 18.95 9.41 14.44
N ARG A 26 20.07 9.84 15.05
CA ARG A 26 20.18 9.95 16.52
C ARG A 26 19.18 10.94 17.11
N ALA A 27 19.04 12.13 16.52
CA ALA A 27 18.09 13.14 16.99
C ALA A 27 16.62 12.71 16.84
N ALA A 28 16.28 11.95 15.80
CA ALA A 28 14.95 11.36 15.63
C ALA A 28 14.67 10.31 16.73
N ALA A 29 15.60 9.38 16.96
CA ALA A 29 15.49 8.37 18.01
C ALA A 29 15.37 8.99 19.42
N GLU A 30 16.04 10.11 19.69
CA GLU A 30 15.93 10.81 20.97
C GLU A 30 14.58 11.52 21.15
N ARG A 31 14.05 12.16 20.10
CA ARG A 31 12.69 12.72 20.13
C ARG A 31 11.64 11.63 20.39
N GLU A 32 11.80 10.47 19.77
CA GLU A 32 10.86 9.36 19.95
C GLU A 32 10.95 8.74 21.34
N ARG A 33 12.15 8.58 21.92
CA ARG A 33 12.30 8.19 23.35
C ARG A 33 11.55 9.17 24.28
N ARG A 34 11.68 10.47 24.05
CA ARG A 34 10.97 11.51 24.82
C ARG A 34 9.44 11.48 24.59
N ARG A 35 8.97 11.06 23.41
CA ARG A 35 7.54 10.87 23.11
C ARG A 35 6.97 9.64 23.81
N MET A 36 7.64 8.50 23.70
CA MET A 36 7.22 7.25 24.34
C MET A 36 7.21 7.36 25.87
N GLU A 37 8.16 8.09 26.46
CA GLU A 37 8.15 8.36 27.90
C GLU A 37 6.95 9.22 28.32
N ARG A 38 6.57 10.25 27.53
CA ARG A 38 5.35 11.01 27.78
C ARG A 38 4.09 10.14 27.68
N LEU A 39 3.95 9.35 26.61
CA LEU A 39 2.80 8.45 26.43
C LEU A 39 2.70 7.41 27.56
N ARG A 40 3.85 6.91 28.06
CA ARG A 40 3.92 6.03 29.23
C ARG A 40 3.45 6.73 30.50
N GLN A 41 3.86 7.98 30.72
CA GLN A 41 3.42 8.77 31.88
C GLN A 41 1.93 9.14 31.80
N GLU A 42 1.41 9.43 30.60
CA GLU A 42 -0.01 9.69 30.35
C GLU A 42 -0.86 8.43 30.57
N SER A 43 -0.43 7.26 30.05
CA SER A 43 -1.15 6.00 30.28
C SER A 43 -1.14 5.58 31.75
N LEU A 44 -0.03 5.76 32.47
CA LEU A 44 0.04 5.54 33.91
C LEU A 44 -0.90 6.47 34.70
N ARG A 45 -1.05 7.74 34.29
CA ARG A 45 -2.02 8.67 34.88
C ARG A 45 -3.46 8.20 34.64
N ILE A 46 -3.81 7.83 33.41
CA ILE A 46 -5.14 7.33 33.05
C ILE A 46 -5.49 6.06 33.85
N VAL A 47 -4.59 5.09 33.91
CA VAL A 47 -4.80 3.84 34.66
C VAL A 47 -4.95 4.10 36.16
N ALA A 48 -4.13 4.99 36.74
CA ALA A 48 -4.26 5.39 38.15
C ALA A 48 -5.61 6.07 38.43
N SER A 49 -6.05 6.99 37.56
CA SER A 49 -7.36 7.65 37.69
C SER A 49 -8.53 6.66 37.59
N LEU A 50 -8.47 5.70 36.66
CA LEU A 50 -9.49 4.66 36.53
C LEU A 50 -9.52 3.72 37.74
N ALA A 51 -8.35 3.34 38.28
CA ALA A 51 -8.27 2.51 39.49
C ALA A 51 -8.92 3.22 40.70
N VAL A 52 -8.65 4.51 40.90
CA VAL A 52 -9.29 5.31 41.96
C VAL A 52 -10.80 5.40 41.75
N ALA A 53 -11.26 5.63 40.51
CA ALA A 53 -12.68 5.68 40.20
C ALA A 53 -13.38 4.33 40.49
N VAL A 54 -12.78 3.20 40.09
CA VAL A 54 -13.32 1.87 40.41
C VAL A 54 -13.43 1.68 41.92
N ILE A 55 -12.37 1.99 42.69
CA ILE A 55 -12.39 1.85 44.16
C ILE A 55 -13.50 2.71 44.81
N MET A 56 -13.73 3.93 44.30
CA MET A 56 -14.75 4.85 44.82
C MET A 56 -16.18 4.43 44.46
N PHE A 57 -16.42 3.88 43.27
CA PHE A 57 -17.77 3.56 42.78
C PHE A 57 -18.21 2.10 42.97
N LEU A 58 -17.29 1.15 43.18
CA LEU A 58 -17.61 -0.26 43.42
C LEU A 58 -18.62 -0.48 44.58
N PRO A 59 -18.54 0.21 45.74
CA PRO A 59 -19.45 -0.02 46.87
C PRO A 59 -20.91 0.30 46.53
N ALA A 60 -21.16 1.37 45.75
CA ALA A 60 -22.49 1.80 45.36
C ALA A 60 -23.16 0.81 44.39
N VAL A 61 -22.39 0.26 43.45
CA VAL A 61 -22.88 -0.74 42.49
C VAL A 61 -23.20 -2.08 43.19
N LEU A 62 -22.41 -2.45 44.20
CA LEU A 62 -22.66 -3.67 44.98
C LEU A 62 -23.96 -3.57 45.81
N ALA A 63 -24.21 -2.41 46.44
CA ALA A 63 -25.44 -2.17 47.20
C ALA A 63 -26.70 -2.25 46.33
N ALA A 64 -26.66 -1.74 45.09
CA ALA A 64 -27.80 -1.74 44.17
C ALA A 64 -28.25 -3.14 43.73
N ARG A 65 -27.39 -4.16 43.79
CA ARG A 65 -27.71 -5.54 43.37
C ARG A 65 -28.47 -6.37 44.40
N HIS A 66 -28.59 -5.91 45.65
CA HIS A 66 -29.28 -6.64 46.73
C HIS A 66 -30.73 -6.16 46.98
N GLY A 67 -31.23 -5.20 46.20
CA GLY A 67 -32.63 -4.77 46.27
C GLY A 67 -33.58 -5.80 45.64
N GLN A 68 -34.39 -6.48 46.46
CA GLN A 68 -35.43 -7.40 46.01
C GLN A 68 -36.42 -6.72 45.04
N ALA A 69 -36.62 -7.28 43.84
CA ALA A 69 -37.65 -6.80 42.91
C ALA A 69 -39.06 -7.32 43.31
N PRO A 70 -40.12 -6.50 43.24
CA PRO A 70 -41.48 -6.93 43.55
C PRO A 70 -42.09 -7.85 42.47
N PRO A 71 -43.03 -8.74 42.83
CA PRO A 71 -43.60 -9.72 41.90
C PRO A 71 -44.60 -9.09 40.89
N GLN A 72 -44.58 -9.59 39.66
CA GLN A 72 -45.46 -9.19 38.56
C GLN A 72 -46.81 -9.93 38.59
N PRO A 73 -47.94 -9.29 38.19
CA PRO A 73 -49.24 -9.93 38.12
C PRO A 73 -49.42 -10.82 36.86
N SER A 74 -50.23 -11.87 36.99
CA SER A 74 -50.46 -12.87 35.94
C SER A 74 -51.46 -12.41 34.89
N GLN A 75 -51.10 -12.51 33.59
CA GLN A 75 -52.05 -12.28 32.50
C GLN A 75 -52.86 -13.54 32.17
N ARG A 76 -54.19 -13.38 32.07
CA ARG A 76 -55.10 -14.42 31.59
C ARG A 76 -55.07 -14.49 30.05
N ARG A 77 -55.05 -15.72 29.51
CA ARG A 77 -55.34 -15.97 28.09
C ARG A 77 -56.79 -15.61 27.75
N ALA A 78 -56.99 -14.97 26.61
CA ALA A 78 -58.25 -14.99 25.86
C ALA A 78 -58.04 -15.80 24.58
N VAL A 79 -59.06 -16.58 24.18
CA VAL A 79 -59.06 -17.42 22.97
C VAL A 79 -60.23 -17.00 22.09
N ALA A 80 -59.92 -16.59 20.85
CA ALA A 80 -60.83 -16.43 19.72
C ALA A 80 -59.94 -16.31 18.46
N GLY A 81 -60.31 -16.76 17.26
CA GLY A 81 -61.50 -17.50 16.82
C GLY A 81 -61.38 -17.69 15.31
N SER A 82 -61.78 -18.84 14.78
CA SER A 82 -61.54 -19.21 13.37
C SER A 82 -62.32 -18.35 12.36
N GLY A 83 -61.73 -18.12 11.18
CA GLY A 83 -62.40 -17.44 10.06
C GLY A 83 -61.65 -17.60 8.74
N SER A 84 -61.85 -18.73 8.04
CA SER A 84 -61.43 -18.87 6.65
C SER A 84 -62.47 -18.27 5.71
N VAL A 85 -62.03 -17.52 4.70
CA VAL A 85 -62.85 -17.23 3.51
C VAL A 85 -61.99 -17.40 2.27
N ALA A 86 -62.42 -18.28 1.37
CA ALA A 86 -61.85 -18.46 0.04
C ALA A 86 -62.73 -17.77 -1.00
N TRP A 87 -62.11 -17.24 -2.06
CA TRP A 87 -62.79 -16.81 -3.29
C TRP A 87 -61.99 -17.28 -4.51
N CYS A 88 -62.68 -17.48 -5.63
CA CYS A 88 -62.19 -18.18 -6.82
C CYS A 88 -61.77 -17.25 -7.98
N VAL A 89 -61.25 -17.89 -9.04
CA VAL A 89 -61.01 -17.45 -10.45
C VAL A 89 -62.08 -16.51 -11.05
N ASP A 90 -61.88 -15.75 -12.15
CA ASP A 90 -61.01 -15.89 -13.35
C ASP A 90 -60.58 -14.49 -13.90
N GLY A 91 -59.84 -14.29 -15.02
CA GLY A 91 -59.25 -15.23 -15.99
C GLY A 91 -59.05 -14.62 -17.40
N MET A 92 -57.94 -13.91 -17.66
CA MET A 92 -57.55 -13.37 -18.98
C MET A 92 -56.03 -13.09 -18.97
N GLY A 93 -55.18 -13.42 -19.95
CA GLY A 93 -55.42 -13.84 -21.32
C GLY A 93 -54.62 -12.98 -22.30
N ARG A 94 -53.30 -13.21 -22.42
CA ARG A 94 -52.45 -12.80 -23.57
C ARG A 94 -51.02 -13.35 -23.45
N ALA A 95 -50.69 -14.34 -24.27
CA ALA A 95 -49.31 -14.76 -24.50
C ALA A 95 -48.78 -14.05 -25.76
N THR A 96 -47.75 -13.22 -25.62
CA THR A 96 -47.01 -12.66 -26.75
C THR A 96 -45.78 -13.50 -27.05
N THR A 97 -45.83 -14.32 -28.10
CA THR A 97 -44.68 -15.03 -28.64
C THR A 97 -43.73 -14.05 -29.34
N PHE A 98 -42.63 -13.70 -28.69
CA PHE A 98 -41.48 -13.08 -29.38
C PHE A 98 -40.67 -14.17 -30.07
N ALA A 99 -40.56 -14.10 -31.39
CA ALA A 99 -39.69 -14.96 -32.16
C ALA A 99 -38.23 -14.49 -32.01
N SER A 100 -37.46 -15.14 -31.14
CA SER A 100 -36.02 -14.92 -31.04
C SER A 100 -35.30 -15.65 -32.17
N THR A 101 -34.74 -14.91 -33.12
CA THR A 101 -33.76 -15.43 -34.07
C THR A 101 -32.46 -15.73 -33.33
N ALA A 102 -32.20 -17.02 -33.07
CA ALA A 102 -30.95 -17.47 -32.46
C ALA A 102 -29.78 -17.32 -33.46
N SER A 103 -29.02 -16.22 -33.34
CA SER A 103 -27.68 -16.14 -33.96
C SER A 103 -26.74 -17.06 -33.21
N VAL A 104 -26.37 -18.19 -33.81
CA VAL A 104 -25.33 -19.09 -33.30
C VAL A 104 -23.98 -18.41 -33.55
N MET A 105 -23.44 -17.74 -32.53
CA MET A 105 -22.04 -17.32 -32.55
C MET A 105 -21.14 -18.53 -32.28
N ASP A 106 -20.18 -18.78 -33.18
CA ASP A 106 -19.18 -19.85 -33.06
C ASP A 106 -18.19 -19.54 -31.92
N THR A 107 -18.45 -20.10 -30.74
CA THR A 107 -17.65 -19.88 -29.51
C THR A 107 -16.41 -20.79 -29.43
N ARG A 108 -15.73 -21.02 -30.55
CA ARG A 108 -14.42 -21.68 -30.56
C ARG A 108 -13.31 -20.70 -30.16
N PRO A 109 -12.63 -20.89 -29.02
CA PRO A 109 -11.46 -20.09 -28.70
C PRO A 109 -10.35 -20.39 -29.71
N ARG A 110 -9.91 -19.36 -30.46
CA ARG A 110 -8.69 -19.46 -31.27
C ARG A 110 -7.51 -19.59 -30.29
N PRO A 111 -6.70 -20.66 -30.35
CA PRO A 111 -5.48 -20.70 -29.57
C PRO A 111 -4.54 -19.61 -30.08
N LEU A 112 -4.32 -18.59 -29.27
CA LEU A 112 -3.23 -17.65 -29.48
C LEU A 112 -1.93 -18.41 -29.21
N ALA A 113 -1.33 -18.92 -30.29
CA ALA A 113 -0.01 -19.53 -30.24
C ALA A 113 1.01 -18.46 -29.86
N TRP A 114 1.37 -18.41 -28.59
CA TRP A 114 2.40 -17.51 -28.08
C TRP A 114 3.76 -17.92 -28.66
N THR A 115 4.24 -17.18 -29.65
CA THR A 115 5.65 -17.17 -30.02
C THR A 115 6.42 -16.57 -28.85
N ALA A 116 7.01 -17.43 -28.03
CA ALA A 116 7.90 -17.01 -26.95
C ALA A 116 9.21 -16.48 -27.53
N GLU A 117 9.17 -15.24 -28.05
CA GLU A 117 10.38 -14.46 -28.23
C GLU A 117 10.93 -14.09 -26.85
N THR A 118 11.76 -14.99 -26.32
CA THR A 118 12.62 -14.73 -25.17
C THR A 118 13.66 -13.68 -25.54
N GLY A 119 13.20 -12.42 -25.61
CA GLY A 119 14.01 -11.22 -25.68
C GLY A 119 14.76 -11.02 -24.37
N ALA A 120 15.73 -11.89 -24.09
CA ALA A 120 16.65 -11.80 -22.96
C ALA A 120 17.66 -10.65 -23.17
N ALA A 121 17.14 -9.42 -23.22
CA ALA A 121 17.94 -8.21 -23.23
C ALA A 121 18.58 -8.01 -21.84
N GLY A 122 19.70 -8.71 -21.62
CA GLY A 122 20.58 -8.57 -20.46
C GLY A 122 21.32 -7.23 -20.43
N GLY A 123 20.58 -6.13 -20.50
CA GLY A 123 21.10 -4.79 -20.28
C GLY A 123 21.27 -4.47 -18.79
N CYS A 124 21.93 -3.35 -18.50
CA CYS A 124 22.07 -2.80 -17.15
C CYS A 124 20.73 -2.18 -16.71
N GLY A 125 19.74 -3.04 -16.50
CA GLY A 125 18.32 -2.69 -16.40
C GLY A 125 17.88 -2.21 -15.02
N ARG A 126 16.84 -1.38 -15.03
CA ARG A 126 16.08 -0.99 -13.83
C ARG A 126 15.28 -2.21 -13.35
N THR A 127 15.14 -2.41 -12.05
CA THR A 127 14.39 -3.57 -11.53
C THR A 127 12.89 -3.41 -11.75
N LEU A 128 12.40 -2.18 -11.56
CA LEU A 128 11.05 -1.73 -11.87
C LEU A 128 11.15 -0.51 -12.79
N SER A 129 10.11 -0.23 -13.58
CA SER A 129 9.96 1.07 -14.23
C SER A 129 9.27 2.08 -13.30
N TRP A 130 8.95 3.29 -13.79
CA TRP A 130 8.24 4.30 -13.00
C TRP A 130 6.75 4.23 -13.34
N PRO A 131 5.83 4.39 -12.38
CA PRO A 131 4.39 4.28 -12.67
C PRO A 131 3.80 5.51 -13.37
N LEU A 132 4.59 6.56 -13.58
CA LEU A 132 4.21 7.79 -14.28
C LEU A 132 5.24 8.10 -15.37
N ARG A 133 4.79 8.65 -16.50
CA ARG A 133 5.67 9.07 -17.61
C ARG A 133 6.64 10.17 -17.22
N HIS A 134 6.18 11.11 -16.40
CA HIS A 134 6.98 12.21 -15.84
C HIS A 134 7.03 12.06 -14.32
N VAL A 135 8.23 12.16 -13.75
CA VAL A 135 8.46 11.84 -12.33
C VAL A 135 8.98 13.07 -11.61
N ASP A 136 8.11 13.68 -10.80
CA ASP A 136 8.45 14.73 -9.83
C ASP A 136 8.18 14.20 -8.41
N ARG A 137 9.22 13.76 -7.71
CA ARG A 137 9.10 13.15 -6.37
C ARG A 137 8.95 14.21 -5.29
N ARG A 138 7.74 14.33 -4.75
CA ARG A 138 7.35 15.22 -3.65
C ARG A 138 7.83 14.73 -2.29
N GLN A 139 7.73 13.43 -2.01
CA GLN A 139 8.26 12.84 -0.78
C GLN A 139 9.03 11.55 -1.06
N ALA A 140 10.23 11.45 -0.49
CA ALA A 140 11.08 10.27 -0.62
C ALA A 140 10.72 9.20 0.43
N PHE A 141 11.15 7.97 0.17
CA PHE A 141 11.03 6.86 1.11
C PHE A 141 11.77 7.15 2.44
N ASP A 142 11.10 6.91 3.56
CA ASP A 142 11.66 6.99 4.91
C ASP A 142 11.17 5.79 5.72
N GLY A 143 11.62 4.60 5.31
CA GLY A 143 11.20 3.33 5.88
C GLY A 143 11.33 3.30 7.41
N PRO A 144 10.27 2.89 8.13
CA PRO A 144 10.25 2.92 9.59
C PRO A 144 11.24 1.91 10.17
N ALA A 145 11.84 2.24 11.32
CA ALA A 145 12.84 1.37 11.96
C ALA A 145 12.28 0.04 12.53
N GLN A 146 10.94 -0.08 12.58
CA GLN A 146 10.16 -1.27 12.87
C GLN A 146 8.84 -1.17 12.08
N PRO A 147 8.20 -2.29 11.66
CA PRO A 147 7.00 -2.25 10.81
C PRO A 147 5.84 -1.37 11.33
N TRP A 148 5.70 -1.24 12.65
CA TRP A 148 4.64 -0.47 13.32
C TRP A 148 5.01 0.99 13.66
N LEU A 149 6.26 1.42 13.44
CA LEU A 149 6.67 2.81 13.74
C LEU A 149 6.23 3.79 12.64
N ALA A 150 6.24 5.08 12.95
CA ALA A 150 6.05 6.13 11.95
C ALA A 150 7.20 6.11 10.93
N GLY A 151 6.85 6.37 9.67
CA GLY A 151 7.78 6.36 8.53
C GLY A 151 7.00 6.40 7.22
N HIS A 152 7.67 6.77 6.14
CA HIS A 152 7.11 6.86 4.81
C HIS A 152 7.42 5.59 4.02
N ARG A 153 6.40 4.77 3.77
CA ARG A 153 6.50 3.38 3.29
C ARG A 153 6.51 3.22 1.76
N GLY A 154 6.64 4.33 1.05
CA GLY A 154 6.68 4.43 -0.40
C GLY A 154 7.33 5.74 -0.83
N VAL A 155 7.04 6.20 -2.04
CA VAL A 155 7.38 7.54 -2.54
C VAL A 155 6.13 8.25 -3.00
N ASP A 156 6.07 9.56 -2.79
CA ASP A 156 4.98 10.41 -3.27
C ASP A 156 5.45 11.13 -4.53
N LEU A 157 4.75 10.91 -5.63
CA LEU A 157 5.02 11.48 -6.94
C LEU A 157 3.93 12.49 -7.29
N ALA A 158 4.29 13.67 -7.80
CA ALA A 158 3.31 14.64 -8.26
C ALA A 158 2.46 14.05 -9.39
N ALA A 159 1.15 14.05 -9.19
CA ALA A 159 0.17 13.59 -10.16
C ALA A 159 -1.18 14.25 -9.88
N GLY A 160 -1.97 14.50 -10.92
CA GLY A 160 -3.37 14.90 -10.82
C GLY A 160 -4.32 13.70 -10.93
N GLU A 161 -5.58 13.91 -10.56
CA GLU A 161 -6.66 12.95 -10.84
C GLU A 161 -6.73 12.65 -12.36
N HIS A 162 -7.00 11.38 -12.70
CA HIS A 162 -6.97 10.82 -14.05
C HIS A 162 -5.60 10.78 -14.76
N ASP A 163 -4.48 11.09 -14.09
CA ASP A 163 -3.15 10.84 -14.67
C ASP A 163 -2.94 9.33 -14.92
N GLU A 164 -2.41 9.00 -16.10
CA GLU A 164 -2.22 7.61 -16.55
C GLU A 164 -1.17 6.86 -15.71
N LEU A 165 -1.58 5.70 -15.16
CA LEU A 165 -0.71 4.81 -14.39
C LEU A 165 -0.15 3.68 -15.26
N LEU A 166 1.18 3.63 -15.37
CA LEU A 166 1.92 2.58 -16.08
C LEU A 166 2.38 1.46 -15.14
N ALA A 167 2.35 0.21 -15.56
CA ALA A 167 2.74 -0.90 -14.70
C ALA A 167 4.29 -0.95 -14.56
N PRO A 168 4.86 -0.91 -13.34
CA PRO A 168 6.32 -0.92 -13.17
C PRO A 168 7.03 -2.21 -13.63
N ALA A 169 6.27 -3.30 -13.76
CA ALA A 169 6.73 -4.59 -14.25
C ALA A 169 5.53 -5.45 -14.65
N ASP A 170 5.78 -6.49 -15.45
CA ASP A 170 4.78 -7.53 -15.74
C ASP A 170 4.28 -8.15 -14.44
N GLY A 171 2.98 -8.35 -14.29
CA GLY A 171 2.42 -8.80 -13.02
C GLY A 171 0.93 -9.06 -13.06
N VAL A 172 0.35 -9.26 -11.88
CA VAL A 172 -1.08 -9.57 -11.71
C VAL A 172 -1.71 -8.59 -10.75
N VAL A 173 -2.87 -8.03 -11.11
CA VAL A 173 -3.69 -7.24 -10.19
C VAL A 173 -4.18 -8.15 -9.06
N THR A 174 -3.76 -7.86 -7.83
CA THR A 174 -4.13 -8.61 -6.62
C THR A 174 -5.15 -7.92 -5.74
N PHE A 175 -5.39 -6.63 -5.97
CA PHE A 175 -6.42 -5.85 -5.31
C PHE A 175 -6.79 -4.64 -6.17
N THR A 176 -8.07 -4.32 -6.21
CA THR A 176 -8.63 -3.04 -6.68
C THR A 176 -9.83 -2.72 -5.78
N GLY A 177 -9.94 -1.48 -5.30
CA GLY A 177 -11.04 -1.05 -4.42
C GLY A 177 -10.62 -0.04 -3.35
N THR A 178 -11.45 0.12 -2.32
CA THR A 178 -11.24 1.15 -1.30
C THR A 178 -10.69 0.56 0.01
N VAL A 179 -9.61 1.13 0.54
CA VAL A 179 -9.02 0.78 1.85
C VAL A 179 -8.99 2.03 2.72
N ALA A 180 -9.58 1.95 3.92
CA ALA A 180 -9.63 3.07 4.88
C ALA A 180 -10.13 4.42 4.29
N GLY A 181 -11.01 4.38 3.28
CA GLY A 181 -11.56 5.55 2.61
C GLY A 181 -10.81 6.01 1.35
N LYS A 182 -9.72 5.33 0.98
CA LYS A 182 -8.83 5.70 -0.13
C LYS A 182 -8.88 4.68 -1.26
N GLN A 183 -8.73 5.12 -2.51
CA GLN A 183 -8.75 4.24 -3.68
C GLN A 183 -7.37 3.58 -3.87
N VAL A 184 -7.32 2.24 -3.91
CA VAL A 184 -6.07 1.48 -3.93
C VAL A 184 -6.10 0.41 -5.02
N VAL A 185 -5.01 0.34 -5.79
CA VAL A 185 -4.68 -0.81 -6.65
C VAL A 185 -3.39 -1.45 -6.15
N SER A 186 -3.29 -2.79 -6.21
CA SER A 186 -2.04 -3.49 -5.92
C SER A 186 -1.72 -4.58 -6.92
N ILE A 187 -0.49 -4.55 -7.46
CA ILE A 187 0.04 -5.50 -8.43
C ILE A 187 1.08 -6.40 -7.77
N ARG A 188 1.00 -7.71 -8.01
CA ARG A 188 2.01 -8.70 -7.63
C ARG A 188 3.00 -8.89 -8.78
N HIS A 189 4.28 -8.63 -8.52
CA HIS A 189 5.38 -8.95 -9.42
C HIS A 189 6.39 -9.85 -8.67
N ARG A 190 6.46 -11.14 -9.03
CA ARG A 190 7.30 -12.13 -8.33
C ARG A 190 7.03 -12.12 -6.81
N ASP A 191 8.05 -11.80 -6.01
CA ASP A 191 8.00 -11.68 -4.56
C ASP A 191 7.56 -10.28 -4.07
N LEU A 192 7.44 -9.30 -4.97
CA LEU A 192 7.07 -7.93 -4.67
C LEU A 192 5.55 -7.69 -4.78
N THR A 193 5.01 -6.96 -3.81
CA THR A 193 3.71 -6.27 -3.92
C THR A 193 3.97 -4.80 -4.19
N LEU A 194 3.42 -4.29 -5.29
CA LEU A 194 3.43 -2.88 -5.67
C LEU A 194 2.05 -2.32 -5.34
N THR A 195 1.97 -1.20 -4.63
CA THR A 195 0.70 -0.61 -4.19
C THR A 195 0.64 0.87 -4.56
N PHE A 196 -0.51 1.30 -5.08
CA PHE A 196 -0.74 2.61 -5.67
C PHE A 196 -1.97 3.25 -5.00
N GLU A 197 -1.83 4.50 -4.54
CA GLU A 197 -2.86 5.24 -3.80
C GLU A 197 -2.68 6.76 -4.02
N PRO A 198 -3.69 7.53 -4.45
CA PRO A 198 -5.01 7.08 -4.91
C PRO A 198 -4.89 6.48 -6.32
N ALA A 199 -5.48 5.30 -6.54
CA ALA A 199 -5.47 4.65 -7.85
C ALA A 199 -6.78 3.90 -8.11
N VAL A 200 -7.24 3.95 -9.36
CA VAL A 200 -8.38 3.17 -9.86
C VAL A 200 -8.00 2.43 -11.15
N THR A 201 -8.72 1.35 -11.44
CA THR A 201 -8.54 0.55 -12.66
C THR A 201 -9.85 -0.10 -13.06
N ALA A 202 -10.05 -0.27 -14.37
CA ALA A 202 -11.11 -1.09 -14.94
C ALA A 202 -10.75 -2.60 -14.99
N LEU A 203 -9.53 -2.97 -14.58
CA LEU A 203 -9.06 -4.35 -14.54
C LEU A 203 -9.53 -5.07 -13.26
N ASP A 204 -10.08 -6.26 -13.42
CA ASP A 204 -10.45 -7.15 -12.31
C ASP A 204 -9.22 -7.70 -11.58
N THR A 205 -9.43 -8.12 -10.33
CA THR A 205 -8.42 -8.91 -9.60
C THR A 205 -8.18 -10.23 -10.31
N GLY A 206 -6.91 -10.53 -10.60
CA GLY A 206 -6.47 -11.66 -11.44
C GLY A 206 -6.06 -11.25 -12.86
N ALA A 207 -6.36 -10.02 -13.31
CA ALA A 207 -5.90 -9.52 -14.60
C ALA A 207 -4.37 -9.41 -14.66
N GLN A 208 -3.80 -9.73 -15.82
CA GLN A 208 -2.38 -9.50 -16.11
C GLN A 208 -2.15 -8.02 -16.47
N VAL A 209 -0.98 -7.52 -16.13
CA VAL A 209 -0.45 -6.22 -16.59
C VAL A 209 0.94 -6.44 -17.17
N VAL A 210 1.31 -5.65 -18.18
CA VAL A 210 2.62 -5.70 -18.86
C VAL A 210 3.41 -4.44 -18.51
N ARG A 211 4.73 -4.57 -18.32
CA ARG A 211 5.60 -3.43 -18.00
C ARG A 211 5.42 -2.27 -18.98
N ASP A 212 5.40 -1.05 -18.43
CA ASP A 212 5.31 0.23 -19.16
C ASP A 212 4.00 0.41 -19.97
N GLU A 213 3.05 -0.53 -19.90
CA GLU A 213 1.69 -0.37 -20.40
C GLU A 213 0.77 0.26 -19.34
N PRO A 214 -0.28 1.02 -19.76
CA PRO A 214 -1.28 1.55 -18.84
C PRO A 214 -2.08 0.43 -18.16
N PHE A 215 -2.29 0.54 -16.84
CA PHE A 215 -3.18 -0.36 -16.10
C PHE A 215 -4.33 0.35 -15.40
N GLY A 216 -4.34 1.69 -15.35
CA GLY A 216 -5.32 2.47 -14.61
C GLY A 216 -4.95 3.95 -14.59
N GLU A 217 -5.56 4.67 -13.65
CA GLU A 217 -5.39 6.12 -13.49
C GLU A 217 -5.37 6.53 -12.02
N VAL A 218 -4.84 7.72 -11.73
CA VAL A 218 -4.82 8.31 -10.39
C VAL A 218 -6.25 8.67 -9.96
N GLY A 219 -6.64 8.24 -8.76
CA GLY A 219 -7.97 8.48 -8.22
C GLY A 219 -8.14 9.82 -7.50
N ALA A 220 -9.39 10.21 -7.24
CA ALA A 220 -9.75 11.46 -6.56
C ALA A 220 -9.40 11.48 -5.05
N HIS A 221 -9.41 10.31 -4.39
CA HIS A 221 -9.50 10.23 -2.93
C HIS A 221 -8.18 9.85 -2.26
N SER A 222 -7.38 10.88 -1.94
CA SER A 222 -6.22 10.80 -1.06
C SER A 222 -6.43 11.59 0.24
N ASP A 223 -5.88 11.08 1.34
CA ASP A 223 -5.78 11.76 2.65
C ASP A 223 -4.43 12.48 2.84
N HIS A 224 -3.56 12.48 1.83
CA HIS A 224 -2.21 13.06 1.86
C HIS A 224 -1.91 13.81 0.56
N CYS A 225 -0.87 14.66 0.60
CA CYS A 225 -0.48 15.57 -0.49
C CYS A 225 -1.58 16.50 -1.04
N ASP A 226 -2.62 16.80 -0.25
CA ASP A 226 -3.76 17.64 -0.68
C ASP A 226 -4.44 17.15 -1.99
N GLY A 227 -4.39 15.83 -2.26
CA GLY A 227 -4.94 15.23 -3.48
C GLY A 227 -4.07 15.37 -4.74
N ALA A 228 -2.87 15.94 -4.64
CA ALA A 228 -1.98 16.23 -5.77
C ALA A 228 -0.73 15.31 -5.83
N CYS A 229 -0.82 14.09 -5.31
CA CYS A 229 0.23 13.08 -5.48
C CYS A 229 -0.31 11.65 -5.55
N LEU A 230 0.45 10.81 -6.23
CA LEU A 230 0.39 9.36 -6.17
C LEU A 230 1.43 8.84 -5.16
N HIS A 231 0.97 8.18 -4.11
CA HIS A 231 1.80 7.31 -3.29
C HIS A 231 2.03 5.97 -3.99
N TRP A 232 3.29 5.61 -4.13
CA TRP A 232 3.72 4.31 -4.64
C TRP A 232 4.55 3.57 -3.59
N GLY A 233 4.01 2.48 -3.06
CA GLY A 233 4.67 1.59 -2.12
C GLY A 233 5.17 0.29 -2.77
N VAL A 234 6.29 -0.24 -2.27
CA VAL A 234 6.81 -1.57 -2.65
C VAL A 234 7.13 -2.39 -1.40
N ARG A 235 6.59 -3.61 -1.34
CA ARG A 235 6.78 -4.53 -0.20
C ARG A 235 7.24 -5.93 -0.65
N ARG A 236 8.20 -6.52 0.06
CA ARG A 236 8.62 -7.92 -0.05
C ARG A 236 8.34 -8.61 1.28
N GLY A 237 7.41 -9.56 1.32
CA GLY A 237 6.96 -10.14 2.59
C GLY A 237 6.44 -9.04 3.52
N ASP A 238 7.12 -8.78 4.64
CA ASP A 238 6.81 -7.69 5.57
C ASP A 238 7.75 -6.48 5.45
N ASP A 239 8.80 -6.57 4.63
CA ASP A 239 9.77 -5.51 4.42
C ASP A 239 9.29 -4.51 3.36
N TYR A 240 9.16 -3.24 3.76
CA TYR A 240 8.98 -2.13 2.83
C TYR A 240 10.31 -1.75 2.19
N LEU A 241 10.33 -1.66 0.87
CA LEU A 241 11.50 -1.35 0.06
C LEU A 241 11.38 0.07 -0.51
N ASP A 242 12.52 0.71 -0.70
CA ASP A 242 12.63 1.99 -1.40
C ASP A 242 12.28 1.81 -2.90
N PRO A 243 11.15 2.34 -3.40
CA PRO A 243 10.74 2.18 -4.80
C PRO A 243 11.67 2.91 -5.76
N GLU A 244 12.21 4.07 -5.38
CA GLU A 244 13.14 4.85 -6.19
C GLU A 244 14.44 4.08 -6.41
N ALA A 245 14.97 3.40 -5.38
CA ALA A 245 16.15 2.55 -5.49
C ALA A 245 15.96 1.26 -6.34
N LEU A 246 14.72 0.93 -6.72
CA LEU A 246 14.37 -0.14 -7.66
C LEU A 246 14.06 0.40 -9.07
N ALA A 247 13.57 1.64 -9.15
CA ALA A 247 13.24 2.36 -10.38
C ALA A 247 14.43 3.12 -11.00
N GLU A 248 15.50 3.41 -10.24
CA GLU A 248 16.72 4.05 -10.77
C GLU A 248 17.59 3.07 -11.59
N PRO A 249 18.20 3.52 -12.71
CA PRO A 249 19.18 2.72 -13.44
C PRO A 249 20.44 2.45 -12.62
N ARG A 250 20.70 1.19 -12.29
CA ARG A 250 21.91 0.80 -11.56
C ARG A 250 23.11 0.79 -12.51
N ARG A 251 24.14 1.58 -12.21
CA ARG A 251 25.45 1.50 -12.88
C ARG A 251 26.38 0.59 -12.08
N ILE A 252 26.68 -0.59 -12.60
CA ILE A 252 27.72 -1.47 -12.06
C ILE A 252 29.06 -1.05 -12.69
N ALA A 253 30.06 -0.76 -11.87
CA ALA A 253 31.41 -0.43 -12.30
C ALA A 253 32.43 -1.31 -11.56
N LEU A 254 33.40 -1.86 -12.28
CA LEU A 254 34.48 -2.63 -11.69
C LEU A 254 35.46 -1.70 -10.98
N LYS A 255 35.89 -2.07 -9.76
CA LYS A 255 37.00 -1.41 -9.07
C LYS A 255 38.28 -1.64 -9.91
N PRO A 256 39.02 -0.58 -10.30
CA PRO A 256 40.29 -0.77 -10.99
C PRO A 256 41.25 -1.63 -10.16
N VAL A 257 41.78 -2.68 -10.77
CA VAL A 257 42.84 -3.48 -10.16
C VAL A 257 44.14 -2.70 -10.31
N VAL A 258 44.66 -2.16 -9.22
CA VAL A 258 46.02 -1.60 -9.23
C VAL A 258 46.97 -2.78 -9.44
N ARG A 259 47.56 -2.87 -10.64
CA ARG A 259 48.73 -3.73 -10.85
C ARG A 259 49.89 -3.01 -10.20
N GLU A 260 50.39 -3.52 -9.09
CA GLU A 260 51.68 -3.08 -8.56
C GLU A 260 52.74 -3.38 -9.62
N GLY A 261 53.36 -2.31 -10.12
CA GLY A 261 54.34 -2.42 -11.19
C GLY A 261 55.58 -3.15 -10.69
N SER A 262 55.96 -4.20 -11.43
CA SER A 262 57.27 -4.83 -11.34
C SER A 262 58.37 -3.76 -11.33
N GLY A 263 59.25 -3.83 -10.33
CA GLY A 263 60.28 -2.82 -10.13
C GLY A 263 61.38 -2.82 -11.19
N GLU A 264 62.06 -1.67 -11.24
CA GLU A 264 63.48 -1.53 -11.56
C GLU A 264 63.97 -1.95 -12.96
N ALA A 265 63.98 -0.98 -13.88
CA ALA A 265 64.94 -0.91 -14.97
C ALA A 265 65.96 0.21 -14.67
N ARG A 266 67.03 -0.13 -13.95
CA ARG A 266 68.13 0.79 -13.64
C ARG A 266 68.99 0.99 -14.89
N THR A 267 68.75 2.05 -15.65
CA THR A 267 69.66 2.51 -16.71
C THR A 267 71.01 2.88 -16.11
N ARG A 268 72.09 2.39 -16.74
CA ARG A 268 73.49 2.71 -16.42
C ARG A 268 74.17 3.23 -17.68
#